data_AF-A0A7W1KMC3-F1
#
_entry.id   AF-A0A7W1KMC3-F1
#
_cell.length_a   1.000
_cell.length_b   1.000
_cell.length_c   1.000
_cell.angle_alpha   90.00
_cell.angle_beta   90.00
_cell.angle_gamma   90.00
#
_symmetry.space_group_name_H-M   'P 1'
#
loop_
_entity.id
_entity.type
_entity.pdbx_description
1 polymer ?
#
loop_
_entity_poly.entity_id
_entity_poly.type
_entity_poly.pdbx_seq_one_letter_code
_entity_poly.pdbx_strand_id
1 'polypeptide(L)'
;MLNEAKGANRSTGRDRYMDGAEIVNSEIADLTQGNGIHQGYVRMTRDGESTVTKWNGKVTTTLSPEKTPITTFEGTWTKLAGTGRYAGISGSGSYKGRMTSETAYVVDWQGEISAPKLAQR
;
A
#
# COMPACT_ATOMS: atom_id res chain seq x y z
N MET A 1 4.93 -6.80 15.69
CA MET A 1 3.51 -7.24 15.60
C MET A 1 3.23 -7.66 14.15
N LEU A 2 2.46 -8.73 13.93
CA LEU A 2 1.97 -9.13 12.60
C LEU A 2 0.51 -8.71 12.48
N ASN A 3 0.18 -7.96 11.42
CA ASN A 3 -1.16 -7.42 11.18
C ASN A 3 -1.63 -7.78 9.77
N GLU A 4 -2.95 -7.89 9.60
CA GLU A 4 -3.60 -7.96 8.29
C GLU A 4 -4.71 -6.91 8.22
N ALA A 5 -4.78 -6.20 7.10
CA ALA A 5 -5.86 -5.28 6.77
C ALA A 5 -6.44 -5.61 5.39
N LYS A 6 -7.74 -5.37 5.23
CA LYS A 6 -8.46 -5.58 3.97
C LYS A 6 -9.13 -4.29 3.54
N GLY A 7 -9.27 -4.09 2.24
CA GLY A 7 -9.91 -2.90 1.69
C GLY A 7 -10.09 -2.97 0.19
N ALA A 8 -10.33 -1.81 -0.41
CA ALA A 8 -10.49 -1.65 -1.85
C ALA A 8 -9.52 -0.59 -2.37
N ASN A 9 -8.99 -0.82 -3.56
CA ASN A 9 -8.17 0.15 -4.26
C ASN A 9 -9.06 1.19 -4.94
N ARG A 10 -8.71 2.48 -4.81
CA ARG A 10 -9.30 3.55 -5.62
C ARG A 10 -8.17 4.23 -6.39
N SER A 11 -8.12 3.97 -7.69
CA SER A 11 -7.09 4.54 -8.56
C SER A 11 -7.64 5.77 -9.29
N THR A 12 -7.01 6.92 -9.06
CA THR A 12 -7.33 8.19 -9.71
C THR A 12 -6.33 8.56 -10.81
N GLY A 13 -5.24 7.81 -10.95
CA GLY A 13 -4.25 8.01 -12.00
C GLY A 13 -4.82 7.72 -13.39
N ARG A 14 -4.16 8.26 -14.43
CA ARG A 14 -4.57 8.14 -15.84
C ARG A 14 -4.88 6.70 -16.23
N ASP A 15 -4.06 5.77 -15.78
CA ASP A 15 -4.12 4.36 -16.22
C ASP A 15 -5.06 3.51 -15.34
N ARG A 16 -5.76 4.13 -14.37
CA ARG A 16 -6.74 3.50 -13.45
C ARG A 16 -6.26 2.15 -12.92
N TYR A 17 -5.00 2.10 -12.52
CA TYR A 17 -4.31 0.88 -12.16
C TYR A 17 -5.05 0.11 -11.06
N MET A 18 -5.54 -1.10 -11.39
CA MET A 18 -6.27 -1.97 -10.47
C MET A 18 -7.41 -1.24 -9.74
N ASP A 19 -8.07 -0.25 -10.35
CA ASP A 19 -9.16 0.50 -9.72
C ASP A 19 -10.26 -0.48 -9.24
N GLY A 20 -10.81 -0.32 -8.05
CA GLY A 20 -11.79 -1.26 -7.49
C GLY A 20 -11.27 -2.67 -7.15
N ALA A 21 -9.97 -2.93 -7.21
CA ALA A 21 -9.39 -4.20 -6.78
C ALA A 21 -9.56 -4.41 -5.27
N GLU A 22 -9.77 -5.66 -4.86
CA GLU A 22 -9.68 -6.06 -3.46
C GLU A 22 -8.21 -5.99 -3.01
N ILE A 23 -8.00 -5.47 -1.80
CA ILE A 23 -6.68 -5.34 -1.18
C ILE A 23 -6.62 -6.26 0.04
N VAL A 24 -5.51 -7.00 0.14
CA VAL A 24 -5.02 -7.59 1.39
C VAL A 24 -3.64 -7.02 1.66
N ASN A 25 -3.47 -6.34 2.79
CA ASN A 25 -2.19 -5.82 3.27
C ASN A 25 -1.74 -6.64 4.49
N SER A 26 -0.57 -7.26 4.40
CA SER A 26 0.05 -8.00 5.50
C SER A 26 1.29 -7.22 5.96
N GLU A 27 1.35 -6.88 7.24
CA GLU A 27 2.36 -6.00 7.84
C GLU A 27 3.10 -6.69 8.97
N ILE A 28 4.40 -6.41 9.07
CA ILE A 28 5.17 -6.54 10.30
C ILE A 28 5.65 -5.14 10.71
N ALA A 29 5.33 -4.75 11.95
CA ALA A 29 5.75 -3.49 12.54
C ALA A 29 6.57 -3.71 13.82
N ASP A 30 7.65 -2.93 13.96
CA ASP A 30 8.48 -2.82 15.15
C ASP A 30 8.37 -1.39 15.67
N LEU A 31 7.56 -1.22 16.71
CA LEU A 31 7.15 0.09 17.22
C LEU A 31 7.50 0.23 18.69
N THR A 32 8.16 1.32 19.02
CA THR A 32 8.32 1.80 20.39
C THR A 32 7.42 3.02 20.57
N GLN A 33 6.46 2.94 21.48
CA GLN A 33 5.49 4.03 21.74
C GLN A 33 4.81 4.55 20.46
N GLY A 34 4.36 3.64 19.59
CA GLY A 34 3.67 3.99 18.34
C GLY A 34 4.56 4.60 17.25
N ASN A 35 5.89 4.51 17.38
CA ASN A 35 6.87 5.02 16.43
C ASN A 35 7.87 3.92 16.06
N GLY A 36 8.23 3.81 14.79
CA GLY A 36 9.23 2.83 14.38
C GLY A 36 9.10 2.39 12.93
N ILE A 37 9.74 1.28 12.59
CA ILE A 37 9.75 0.76 11.22
C ILE A 37 8.59 -0.21 11.01
N HIS A 38 8.08 -0.23 9.78
CA HIS A 38 7.16 -1.28 9.34
C HIS A 38 7.44 -1.68 7.90
N GLN A 39 7.05 -2.90 7.56
CA GLN A 39 7.23 -3.44 6.23
C GLN A 39 6.24 -4.57 5.98
N GLY A 40 6.01 -4.87 4.71
CA GLY A 40 5.03 -5.88 4.38
C GLY A 40 4.79 -6.06 2.90
N TYR A 41 3.63 -6.65 2.62
CA TYR A 41 3.19 -6.96 1.28
C TYR A 41 1.73 -6.53 1.10
N VAL A 42 1.45 -5.94 -0.06
CA VAL A 42 0.08 -5.73 -0.53
C VAL A 42 -0.19 -6.67 -1.69
N ARG A 43 -1.28 -7.42 -1.59
CA ARG A 43 -1.88 -8.14 -2.72
C ARG A 43 -3.13 -7.38 -3.18
N MET A 44 -3.16 -7.06 -4.46
CA MET A 44 -4.37 -6.57 -5.14
C MET A 44 -4.92 -7.67 -6.03
N THR A 45 -6.22 -7.93 -5.99
CA THR A 45 -6.91 -8.89 -6.85
C THR A 45 -8.11 -8.23 -7.54
N ARG A 46 -8.24 -8.45 -8.85
CA ARG A 46 -9.42 -8.02 -9.62
C ARG A 46 -9.60 -8.92 -10.85
N ASP A 47 -10.83 -9.32 -11.13
CA ASP A 47 -11.20 -10.09 -12.32
C ASP A 47 -10.31 -11.35 -12.55
N GLY A 48 -9.92 -12.03 -11.46
CA GLY A 48 -9.05 -13.21 -11.49
C GLY A 48 -7.55 -12.93 -11.68
N GLU A 49 -7.16 -11.66 -11.86
CA GLU A 49 -5.77 -11.24 -11.95
C GLU A 49 -5.29 -10.64 -10.62
N SER A 50 -4.00 -10.72 -10.36
CA SER A 50 -3.43 -10.19 -9.11
C SER A 50 -2.08 -9.53 -9.31
N THR A 51 -1.72 -8.65 -8.38
CA THR A 51 -0.35 -8.16 -8.22
C THR A 51 0.08 -8.21 -6.77
N VAL A 52 1.38 -8.38 -6.57
CA VAL A 52 2.03 -8.35 -5.26
C VAL A 52 3.05 -7.22 -5.24
N THR A 53 2.92 -6.36 -4.24
CA THR A 53 3.84 -5.26 -3.95
C THR A 53 4.52 -5.55 -2.63
N LYS A 54 5.84 -5.35 -2.55
CA LYS A 54 6.54 -5.22 -1.27
C LYS A 54 6.67 -3.75 -0.91
N TRP A 55 6.54 -3.43 0.36
CA TRP A 55 6.69 -2.07 0.87
C TRP A 55 7.46 -2.07 2.19
N ASN A 56 8.11 -0.95 2.49
CA ASN A 56 8.75 -0.68 3.78
C ASN A 56 8.69 0.81 4.08
N GLY A 57 8.70 1.19 5.35
CA GLY A 57 8.59 2.59 5.75
C GLY A 57 8.71 2.81 7.24
N LYS A 58 8.17 3.94 7.69
CA LYS A 58 8.20 4.38 9.07
C LYS A 58 6.81 4.84 9.52
N VAL A 59 6.43 4.44 10.73
CA VAL A 59 5.26 4.94 11.46
C VAL A 59 5.72 6.05 12.40
N THR A 60 4.97 7.16 12.42
CA THR A 60 5.16 8.27 13.35
C THR A 60 3.85 8.56 14.06
N THR A 61 3.87 8.65 15.38
CA THR A 61 2.72 9.05 16.20
C THR A 61 3.06 10.30 17.00
N THR A 62 2.26 11.34 16.83
CA THR A 62 2.34 12.60 17.58
C THR A 62 1.03 12.86 18.32
N LEU A 63 1.03 13.81 19.26
CA LEU A 63 -0.20 14.30 19.90
C LEU A 63 -0.63 15.61 19.22
N SER A 64 -1.92 15.74 18.94
CA SER A 64 -2.53 17.02 18.59
C SER A 64 -2.49 17.99 19.79
N PRO A 65 -2.76 19.30 19.58
CA PRO A 65 -2.91 20.26 20.69
C PRO A 65 -3.94 19.82 21.74
N GLU A 66 -4.97 19.08 21.33
CA GLU A 66 -6.03 18.51 22.16
C GLU A 66 -5.65 17.17 22.81
N LYS A 67 -4.37 16.76 22.70
CA LYS A 67 -3.82 15.49 23.21
C LYS A 67 -4.40 14.23 22.55
N THR A 68 -4.92 14.34 21.34
CA THR A 68 -5.37 13.19 20.55
C THR A 68 -4.19 12.62 19.76
N PRO A 69 -3.93 11.30 19.79
CA PRO A 69 -2.89 10.69 18.96
C PRO A 69 -3.20 10.84 17.45
N ILE A 70 -2.19 11.28 16.70
CA ILE A 70 -2.19 11.32 15.23
C ILE A 70 -1.09 10.40 14.75
N THR A 71 -1.48 9.28 14.14
CA THR A 71 -0.55 8.29 13.58
C THR A 71 -0.52 8.41 12.05
N THR A 72 0.66 8.70 11.52
CA THR A 72 0.95 8.74 10.09
C THR A 72 2.04 7.75 9.74
N PHE A 73 2.12 7.37 8.47
CA PHE A 73 3.16 6.48 7.98
C PHE A 73 3.51 6.83 6.54
N GLU A 74 4.78 6.61 6.19
CA GLU A 74 5.27 6.84 4.84
C GLU A 74 6.42 5.90 4.53
N GLY A 75 6.64 5.66 3.24
CA GLY A 75 7.70 4.77 2.80
C GLY A 75 7.74 4.57 1.31
N THR A 76 8.35 3.48 0.90
CA THR A 76 8.54 3.10 -0.49
C THR A 76 7.99 1.72 -0.79
N TRP A 77 7.77 1.47 -2.07
CA TRP A 77 7.24 0.20 -2.53
C TRP A 77 7.86 -0.21 -3.87
N THR A 78 7.84 -1.52 -4.12
CA THR A 78 8.29 -2.14 -5.38
C THR A 78 7.36 -3.28 -5.77
N LYS A 79 7.03 -3.40 -7.06
CA LYS A 79 6.29 -4.54 -7.60
C LYS A 79 7.17 -5.79 -7.62
N LEU A 80 6.61 -6.90 -7.14
CA LEU A 80 7.29 -8.18 -7.12
C LEU A 80 6.77 -9.14 -8.19
N ALA A 81 5.45 -9.18 -8.36
CA ALA A 81 4.82 -10.12 -9.27
C ALA A 81 3.44 -9.64 -9.70
N GLY A 82 2.99 -10.18 -10.82
CA GLY A 82 1.61 -10.05 -11.28
C GLY A 82 1.21 -11.25 -12.14
N THR A 83 -0.09 -11.45 -12.30
CA THR A 83 -0.68 -12.49 -13.15
C THR A 83 -1.45 -11.87 -14.31
N GLY A 84 -1.85 -12.68 -15.30
CA GLY A 84 -2.63 -12.21 -16.45
C GLY A 84 -1.94 -11.10 -17.23
N ARG A 85 -2.62 -9.97 -17.41
CA ARG A 85 -2.09 -8.75 -18.07
C ARG A 85 -0.97 -8.07 -17.28
N TYR A 86 -0.82 -8.39 -16.00
CA TYR A 86 0.25 -7.88 -15.13
C TYR A 86 1.42 -8.86 -15.00
N ALA A 87 1.45 -9.94 -15.79
CA ALA A 87 2.60 -10.84 -15.83
C ALA A 87 3.88 -10.08 -16.23
N GLY A 88 4.94 -10.23 -15.43
CA GLY A 88 6.20 -9.50 -15.62
C GLY A 88 6.14 -8.02 -15.22
N ILE A 89 5.14 -7.61 -14.41
CA ILE A 89 5.04 -6.24 -13.91
C ILE A 89 6.28 -5.86 -13.09
N SER A 90 6.78 -4.66 -13.33
CA SER A 90 7.78 -3.96 -12.54
C SER A 90 7.27 -2.57 -12.18
N GLY A 91 7.94 -1.92 -11.24
CA GLY A 91 7.57 -0.57 -10.81
C GLY A 91 7.94 -0.32 -9.37
N SER A 92 8.01 0.95 -9.02
CA SER A 92 8.32 1.41 -7.68
C SER A 92 7.76 2.80 -7.44
N GLY A 93 7.76 3.20 -6.17
CA GLY A 93 7.30 4.52 -5.79
C GLY A 93 7.31 4.72 -4.29
N SER A 94 6.49 5.67 -3.86
CA SER A 94 6.29 6.02 -2.46
C SER A 94 4.83 5.91 -2.05
N TYR A 95 4.61 5.89 -0.75
CA TYR A 95 3.28 6.02 -0.17
C TYR A 95 3.31 6.94 1.03
N LYS A 96 2.17 7.55 1.31
CA LYS A 96 1.88 8.26 2.56
C LYS A 96 0.50 7.85 3.04
N GLY A 97 0.33 7.66 4.33
CA GLY A 97 -0.94 7.28 4.90
C GLY A 97 -1.09 7.76 6.33
N ARG A 98 -2.31 7.59 6.82
CA ARG A 98 -2.70 7.97 8.18
C ARG A 98 -3.82 7.09 8.68
N MET A 99 -3.86 6.89 9.99
CA MET A 99 -5.02 6.30 10.65
C MET A 99 -6.21 7.27 10.57
N THR A 100 -7.40 6.73 10.36
CA THR A 100 -8.68 7.45 10.39
C THR A 100 -9.56 7.02 11.54
N SER A 101 -9.25 5.88 12.16
CA SER A 101 -9.79 5.37 13.41
C SER A 101 -8.80 4.36 14.00
N GLU A 102 -9.15 3.70 15.10
CA GLU A 102 -8.32 2.64 15.70
C GLU A 102 -8.07 1.46 14.75
N THR A 103 -9.01 1.18 13.84
CA THR A 103 -8.97 -0.02 12.97
C THR A 103 -9.01 0.31 11.48
N ALA A 104 -8.93 1.58 11.10
CA ALA A 104 -8.99 2.01 9.70
C ALA A 104 -7.93 3.05 9.39
N TYR A 105 -7.44 3.01 8.15
CA TYR A 105 -6.47 3.95 7.63
C TYR A 105 -6.75 4.25 6.15
N VAL A 106 -6.17 5.33 5.67
CA VAL A 106 -6.11 5.67 4.26
C VAL A 106 -4.65 5.81 3.83
N VAL A 107 -4.35 5.39 2.60
CA VAL A 107 -3.00 5.45 2.04
C VAL A 107 -3.08 5.93 0.60
N ASP A 108 -2.29 6.95 0.31
CA ASP A 108 -2.05 7.44 -1.03
C ASP A 108 -0.76 6.79 -1.54
N TRP A 109 -0.87 6.12 -2.69
CA TRP A 109 0.24 5.45 -3.37
C TRP A 109 0.57 6.24 -4.63
N GLN A 110 1.85 6.60 -4.78
CA GLN A 110 2.35 7.29 -5.96
C GLN A 110 3.55 6.55 -6.53
N GLY A 111 3.59 6.40 -7.84
CA GLY A 111 4.75 5.85 -8.54
C GLY A 111 4.40 5.42 -9.94
N GLU A 112 5.34 4.71 -10.54
CA GLU A 112 5.26 4.26 -11.93
C GLU A 112 5.32 2.74 -11.98
N ILE A 113 4.56 2.17 -12.91
CA ILE A 113 4.53 0.74 -13.17
C ILE A 113 4.67 0.51 -14.67
N SER A 114 5.24 -0.64 -15.01
CA SER A 114 5.28 -1.13 -16.38
C SER A 114 5.01 -2.62 -16.36
N ALA A 115 4.28 -3.11 -17.36
CA ALA A 115 4.21 -4.54 -17.62
C ALA A 115 4.27 -4.77 -19.13
N PRO A 116 4.99 -5.80 -19.60
CA PRO A 116 5.13 -6.10 -21.01
C PRO A 116 3.78 -6.19 -21.76
N LYS A 117 2.76 -6.72 -21.08
CA LYS A 117 1.42 -6.92 -21.64
C LYS A 117 0.48 -5.71 -21.47
N LEU A 118 0.83 -4.71 -20.67
CA LEU A 118 0.06 -3.47 -20.57
C LEU A 118 0.31 -2.54 -21.78
N ALA A 119 1.51 -2.63 -22.39
CA ALA A 119 1.93 -1.76 -23.49
C ALA A 119 1.46 -2.21 -24.89
N GLN A 120 0.76 -3.34 -25.01
CA GLN A 120 0.33 -3.91 -26.30
C GLN A 120 -1.12 -3.51 -26.69
N ARG A 121 -1.58 -2.32 -26.28
CA ARG A 121 -2.92 -1.79 -26.58
C ARG A 121 -2.89 -0.78 -27.73
#